data_AF-A0A090SZS0-F1
#
_entry.id   AF-A0A090SZS0-F1
#
_cell.length_a   1.000
_cell.length_b   1.000
_cell.length_c   1.000
_cell.angle_alpha   90.00
_cell.angle_beta   90.00
_cell.angle_gamma   90.00
#
_symmetry.space_group_name_H-M   'P 1'
#
loop_
_entity.id
_entity.type
_entity.pdbx_description
1 polymer ?
#
loop_
_entity_poly.entity_id
_entity_poly.type
_entity_poly.pdbx_seq_one_letter_code
_entity_poly.pdbx_strand_id
1 'polypeptide(L)' 'MFDDLPTLSHEEQQAAVEKIQELMKQGISTAQAIKIVAEEIREEMSNKEDK' A
#
# COMPACT_ATOMS: atom_id res chain seq x y z
N MET A 1 -18.50 2.75 9.94
CA MET A 1 -17.21 3.21 10.56
C MET A 1 -16.08 2.22 10.28
N PHE A 2 -16.08 1.59 9.11
CA PHE A 2 -14.89 1.00 8.47
C PHE A 2 -14.84 1.41 6.99
N ASP A 3 -15.76 2.30 6.57
CA ASP A 3 -15.99 2.74 5.19
C ASP A 3 -14.92 3.68 4.65
N ASP A 4 -13.90 3.98 5.45
CA ASP A 4 -12.78 4.88 5.13
C ASP A 4 -11.46 4.11 4.92
N LEU A 5 -11.51 2.77 4.97
CA LEU A 5 -10.40 1.95 4.51
C LEU A 5 -10.63 1.64 3.02
N PRO A 6 -9.72 2.06 2.13
CA PRO A 6 -9.81 1.68 0.72
C PRO A 6 -9.86 0.15 0.64
N THR A 7 -10.94 -0.37 0.07
CA THR A 7 -11.08 -1.81 -0.15
C THR A 7 -10.20 -2.18 -1.35
N LEU A 8 -8.97 -2.58 -1.05
CA LEU A 8 -8.04 -3.12 -2.04
C LEU A 8 -8.61 -4.42 -2.62
N SER A 9 -8.54 -4.55 -3.94
CA SER A 9 -8.73 -5.83 -4.61
C SER A 9 -7.69 -6.86 -4.14
N HIS A 10 -7.96 -8.15 -4.35
CA HIS A 10 -6.98 -9.20 -4.03
C HIS A 10 -5.64 -9.01 -4.75
N GLU A 11 -5.66 -8.47 -5.97
CA GLU A 11 -4.46 -8.17 -6.74
C GLU A 11 -3.66 -7.03 -6.12
N GLU A 12 -4.33 -5.92 -5.73
CA GLU A 12 -3.68 -4.79 -5.05
C GLU A 12 -3.13 -5.19 -3.67
N GLN A 13 -3.82 -6.09 -2.94
CA GLN A 13 -3.32 -6.66 -1.69
C GLN A 13 -2.04 -7.47 -1.91
N GLN A 14 -2.01 -8.32 -2.94
CA GLN A 14 -0.84 -9.13 -3.27
C GLN A 14 0.34 -8.25 -3.69
N ALA A 15 0.11 -7.24 -4.52
CA ALA A 15 1.12 -6.26 -4.93
C ALA A 15 1.69 -5.51 -3.72
N ALA A 16 0.84 -5.10 -2.77
CA ALA A 16 1.28 -4.46 -1.53
C ALA A 16 2.20 -5.38 -0.70
N VAL A 17 1.88 -6.66 -0.58
CA VAL A 17 2.71 -7.65 0.13
C VAL A 17 4.07 -7.83 -0.55
N GLU A 18 4.09 -7.97 -1.87
CA GLU A 18 5.32 -8.10 -2.65
C GLU A 18 6.21 -6.87 -2.52
N LYS A 19 5.62 -5.67 -2.57
CA LYS A 19 6.34 -4.40 -2.37
C LYS A 19 6.93 -4.31 -0.97
N ILE A 20 6.19 -4.66 0.08
CA ILE A 20 6.72 -4.70 1.46
C ILE A 20 7.89 -5.66 1.56
N GLN A 21 7.78 -6.87 1.00
CA GLN A 21 8.86 -7.85 1.01
C GLN A 21 10.11 -7.35 0.28
N GLU A 22 9.94 -6.66 -0.85
CA GLU A 22 11.06 -6.08 -1.59
C GLU A 22 11.77 -4.97 -0.81
N LEU A 23 11.01 -4.07 -0.16
CA LEU A 23 11.57 -3.05 0.73
C LEU A 23 12.34 -3.69 1.90
N MET A 24 11.83 -4.79 2.46
CA MET A 24 12.53 -5.53 3.51
C MET A 24 13.85 -6.15 3.02
N LYS A 25 13.91 -6.66 1.79
CA LYS A 25 15.18 -7.15 1.19
C LYS A 25 16.20 -6.03 1.01
N GLN A 26 15.74 -4.80 0.80
CA GLN A 26 16.59 -3.61 0.74
C GLN A 26 17.06 -3.13 2.12
N GLY A 27 16.68 -3.82 3.20
CA GLY A 27 17.05 -3.49 4.58
C GLY A 27 16.12 -2.49 5.26
N ILE A 28 14.98 -2.14 4.64
CA ILE A 28 13.99 -1.26 5.25
C ILE A 28 13.22 -2.05 6.32
N SER A 29 13.04 -1.43 7.49
CA SER A 29 12.27 -2.05 8.57
C SER A 29 10.82 -2.29 8.15
N THR A 30 10.22 -3.39 8.62
CA THR A 30 8.83 -3.73 8.27
C THR A 30 7.84 -2.60 8.55
N ALA A 31 8.00 -1.88 9.67
CA ALA A 31 7.13 -0.75 10.00
C ALA A 31 7.27 0.42 9.00
N GLN A 32 8.49 0.72 8.56
CA GLN A 32 8.71 1.74 7.52
C GLN A 32 8.20 1.28 6.16
N ALA A 33 8.41 0.01 5.79
CA ALA A 33 7.93 -0.56 4.54
C ALA A 33 6.39 -0.49 4.45
N ILE A 34 5.69 -0.86 5.53
CA ILE A 34 4.22 -0.73 5.61
C ILE A 34 3.78 0.73 5.45
N LYS A 35 4.48 1.67 6.11
CA LYS A 35 4.16 3.10 6.00
C LYS A 35 4.28 3.59 4.56
N ILE A 36 5.39 3.27 3.88
CA ILE A 36 5.64 3.65 2.49
C ILE A 36 4.53 3.11 1.58
N VAL A 37 4.22 1.82 1.68
CA VAL A 37 3.20 1.19 0.84
C VAL A 37 1.80 1.74 1.13
N ALA A 38 1.49 2.04 2.40
CA ALA A 38 0.22 2.66 2.75
C ALA A 38 0.08 4.10 2.22
N GLU A 39 1.20 4.85 2.13
CA GLU A 39 1.24 6.17 1.49
C GLU A 39 1.04 6.06 -0.03
N GLU A 40 1.77 5.15 -0.69
CA GLU A 40 1.60 4.87 -2.14
C GLU A 40 0.14 4.52 -2.47
N ILE A 41 -0.49 3.62 -1.70
CA ILE A 41 -1.89 3.23 -1.91
C ILE A 41 -2.84 4.42 -1.77
N ARG A 42 -2.64 5.30 -0.78
CA ARG A 42 -3.49 6.48 -0.61
C ARG A 42 -3.33 7.47 -1.75
N GLU A 43 -2.11 7.68 -2.23
CA GLU A 43 -1.84 8.54 -3.40
C GLU A 43 -2.47 7.98 -4.68
N GLU A 44 -2.36 6.66 -4.91
CA GLU A 44 -2.99 6.00 -6.05
C GLU A 44 -4.52 6.10 -6.00
N MET A 45 -5.13 5.90 -4.83
CA MET A 45 -6.58 6.03 -4.66
C MET A 45 -7.06 7.47 -4.86
N SER A 46 -6.35 8.47 -4.31
CA SER A 46 -6.66 9.89 -4.52
C SER A 46 -6.58 10.26 -6.01
N ASN A 47 -5.51 9.83 -6.70
CA ASN A 47 -5.37 10.07 -8.13
C ASN A 47 -6.42 9.34 -8.99
N LYS A 48 -6.97 8.23 -8.50
CA LYS A 48 -8.01 7.44 -9.18
C LYS A 48 -9.40 8.08 -9.01
N GLU A 49 -9.64 8.79 -7.91
CA GLU A 49 -10.87 9.55 -7.67
C GLU A 49 -10.90 10.90 -8.43
N ASP A 50 -9.74 11.52 -8.66
CA ASP A 50 -9.61 12.80 -9.38
C ASP A 50 -9.74 12.69 -10.93
N LYS A 51 -9.97 11.50 -11.48
CA LYS A 51 -9.94 11.22 -12.92
C LYS A 51 -11.26 10.67 -13.47
#